data_AF-A0A662U0I1-F1
#
_entry.id   AF-A0A662U0I1-F1
#
_cell.length_a   1.000
_cell.length_b   1.000
_cell.length_c   1.000
_cell.angle_alpha   90.00
_cell.angle_beta   90.00
_cell.angle_gamma   90.00
#
_symmetry.space_group_name_H-M   'P 1'
#
loop_
_entity.id
_entity.type
_entity.pdbx_description
1 polymer ?
#
loop_
_entity_poly.entity_id
_entity_poly.type
_entity_poly.pdbx_seq_one_letter_code
_entity_poly.pdbx_strand_id
1 'polypeptide(L)'
;MAIPNFTQNQASFAINVIPSDTVNIPQPYLKASGANTAFLGTTLIDGSANFEGVGTAIPAVQQGDVVYNNTTGNSATVVSVDSNIQLGLSATIFTATPENYTVFQGNPNGNSFLLYVGTGGDVSIQTSAAQPVILKNVGDASFIPINVGRVNASGTTATDIIALL
;
A
#
# COMPACT_ATOMS: atom_id res chain seq x y z
N MET A 1 -0.04 38.00 -20.66
CA MET A 1 0.56 36.65 -20.75
C MET A 1 0.45 36.02 -19.37
N ALA A 2 -0.55 35.17 -19.14
CA ALA A 2 -0.67 34.47 -17.86
C ALA A 2 0.41 33.39 -17.82
N ILE A 3 1.23 33.39 -16.76
CA ILE A 3 2.22 32.34 -16.52
C ILE A 3 1.41 31.05 -16.29
N PRO A 4 1.65 29.96 -17.06
CA PRO A 4 0.98 28.70 -16.82
C PRO A 4 1.27 28.24 -15.39
N ASN A 5 0.22 27.86 -14.66
CA ASN A 5 0.37 27.26 -13.34
C ASN A 5 0.95 25.84 -13.50
N PHE A 6 2.23 25.65 -13.18
CA PHE A 6 2.92 24.35 -13.27
C PHE A 6 2.55 23.37 -12.13
N THR A 7 1.60 23.68 -11.25
CA THR A 7 1.25 22.80 -10.11
C THR A 7 0.39 21.60 -10.49
N GLN A 8 0.05 21.39 -11.77
CA GLN A 8 -0.93 20.37 -12.17
C GLN A 8 -0.39 18.92 -12.09
N ASN A 9 0.91 18.71 -11.82
CA ASN A 9 1.50 17.38 -11.74
C ASN A 9 2.68 17.28 -10.74
N GLN A 10 2.63 18.03 -9.63
CA GLN A 10 3.60 17.87 -8.53
C GLN A 10 2.97 17.01 -7.43
N ALA A 11 3.47 15.79 -7.27
CA ALA A 11 3.07 14.93 -6.16
C ALA A 11 3.52 15.55 -4.84
N SER A 12 2.60 15.67 -3.90
CA SER A 12 2.86 16.12 -2.53
C SER A 12 3.16 14.94 -1.60
N PHE A 13 2.74 13.73 -1.99
CA PHE A 13 3.03 12.50 -1.27
C PHE A 13 3.36 11.35 -2.22
N ALA A 14 4.12 10.37 -1.71
CA ALA A 14 4.48 9.17 -2.43
C ALA A 14 4.44 7.95 -1.52
N ILE A 15 4.11 6.79 -2.09
CA ILE A 15 4.15 5.51 -1.40
C ILE A 15 4.63 4.41 -2.35
N ASN A 16 5.47 3.50 -1.84
CA ASN A 16 5.87 2.33 -2.60
C ASN A 16 4.64 1.45 -2.83
N VAL A 17 4.44 1.00 -4.07
CA VAL A 17 3.34 0.10 -4.39
C VAL A 17 3.78 -1.33 -4.12
N ILE A 18 3.02 -2.03 -3.30
CA ILE A 18 3.04 -3.50 -3.23
C ILE A 18 1.88 -4.01 -4.10
N PRO A 19 2.16 -4.63 -5.26
CA PRO A 19 1.11 -5.18 -6.11
C PRO A 19 0.26 -6.21 -5.36
N SER A 20 -1.05 -6.15 -5.55
CA SER A 20 -2.01 -7.08 -4.95
C SER A 20 -3.27 -7.16 -5.78
N ASP A 21 -3.80 -8.36 -5.98
CA ASP A 21 -5.04 -8.56 -6.73
C ASP A 21 -6.29 -8.16 -5.91
N THR A 22 -6.15 -8.01 -4.60
CA THR A 22 -7.28 -7.82 -3.67
C THR A 22 -7.16 -6.56 -2.81
N VAL A 23 -5.96 -5.99 -2.65
CA VAL A 23 -5.70 -4.83 -1.78
C VAL A 23 -5.40 -3.59 -2.63
N ASN A 24 -6.16 -2.52 -2.43
CA ASN A 24 -5.91 -1.23 -3.09
C ASN A 24 -4.64 -0.57 -2.55
N ILE A 25 -4.05 0.34 -3.33
CA ILE A 25 -2.94 1.18 -2.85
C ILE A 25 -3.45 2.03 -1.67
N PRO A 26 -2.85 1.95 -0.47
CA PRO A 26 -3.33 2.69 0.69
C PRO A 26 -3.00 4.18 0.59
N GLN A 27 -3.61 4.96 1.46
CA GLN A 27 -3.24 6.36 1.60
C GLN A 27 -1.90 6.47 2.33
N PRO A 28 -1.05 7.48 2.03
CA PRO A 28 0.30 7.60 2.60
C PRO A 28 0.32 8.04 4.09
N TYR A 29 -0.80 7.88 4.81
CA TYR A 29 -0.92 8.23 6.22
C TYR A 29 -0.56 7.03 7.08
N LEU A 30 0.53 7.17 7.84
CA LEU A 30 1.02 6.15 8.76
C LEU A 30 0.05 5.93 9.92
N LYS A 31 -0.17 4.66 10.28
CA LYS A 31 -0.96 4.22 11.44
C LYS A 31 -0.10 3.47 12.46
N ALA A 32 0.81 2.63 12.00
CA ALA A 32 1.77 1.91 12.84
C ALA A 32 2.96 1.43 12.01
N SER A 33 4.07 1.11 12.65
CA SER A 33 5.21 0.45 12.02
C SER A 33 5.97 -0.34 13.07
N GLY A 34 6.56 -1.46 12.69
CA GLY A 34 7.29 -2.31 13.61
C GLY A 34 7.83 -3.56 12.94
N ALA A 35 8.13 -4.56 13.76
CA ALA A 35 8.49 -5.89 13.31
C ALA A 35 7.66 -6.90 14.09
N ASN A 36 7.15 -7.92 13.41
CA ASN A 36 6.39 -8.95 14.11
C ASN A 36 7.29 -9.65 15.15
N THR A 37 6.72 -9.93 16.32
CA THR A 37 7.36 -10.77 17.34
C THR A 37 6.86 -12.21 17.25
N ALA A 38 5.66 -12.39 16.69
CA ALA A 38 5.04 -13.67 16.38
C ALA A 38 3.99 -13.50 15.26
N PHE A 39 3.51 -14.59 14.71
CA PHE A 39 2.35 -14.61 13.82
C PHE A 39 1.61 -15.93 13.96
N LEU A 40 0.31 -15.93 13.66
CA LEU A 40 -0.51 -17.14 13.64
C LEU A 40 -1.50 -17.06 12.48
N GLY A 41 -1.21 -17.75 11.37
CA GLY A 41 -2.02 -17.66 10.16
C GLY A 41 -2.14 -16.21 9.69
N THR A 42 -3.36 -15.68 9.70
CA THR A 42 -3.66 -14.29 9.33
C THR A 42 -3.52 -13.29 10.48
N THR A 43 -2.97 -13.69 11.63
CA THR A 43 -2.81 -12.83 12.81
C THR A 43 -1.38 -12.29 12.88
N LEU A 44 -1.24 -10.96 12.87
CA LEU A 44 0.00 -10.26 13.20
C LEU A 44 0.07 -10.06 14.71
N ILE A 45 1.20 -10.44 15.32
CA ILE A 45 1.50 -10.18 16.73
C ILE A 45 2.82 -9.41 16.83
N ASP A 46 2.78 -8.23 17.41
CA ASP A 46 3.96 -7.42 17.74
C ASP A 46 3.85 -6.96 19.19
N GLY A 47 4.58 -7.63 20.07
CA GLY A 47 4.57 -7.36 21.51
C GLY A 47 5.07 -5.96 21.91
N SER A 48 5.64 -5.20 20.97
CA SER A 48 6.08 -3.82 21.17
C SER A 48 5.16 -2.77 20.54
N ALA A 49 4.13 -3.20 19.80
CA ALA A 49 3.23 -2.29 19.09
C ALA A 49 2.25 -1.54 20.01
N ASN A 50 1.69 -0.46 19.45
CA ASN A 50 0.59 0.31 20.02
C ASN A 50 -0.52 0.52 18.97
N PHE A 51 -1.21 -0.56 18.58
CA PHE A 51 -2.22 -0.51 17.52
C PHE A 51 -3.47 0.28 17.91
N GLU A 52 -3.77 0.40 19.20
CA GLU A 52 -4.89 1.21 19.70
C GLU A 52 -4.54 2.72 19.74
N GLY A 53 -3.29 3.09 19.41
CA GLY A 53 -2.85 4.49 19.31
C GLY A 53 -2.86 5.26 20.64
N VAL A 54 -2.98 4.56 21.77
CA VAL A 54 -3.18 5.18 23.08
C VAL A 54 -1.96 6.04 23.44
N GLY A 55 -2.20 7.32 23.73
CA GLY A 55 -1.14 8.26 24.13
C GLY A 55 -0.23 8.72 22.98
N THR A 56 -0.61 8.51 21.72
CA THR A 56 0.17 8.93 20.55
C THR A 56 -0.56 9.99 19.71
N ALA A 57 0.18 10.74 18.91
CA ALA A 57 -0.39 11.65 17.91
C ALA A 57 -0.82 10.91 16.63
N ILE A 58 -0.43 9.64 16.47
CA ILE A 58 -0.80 8.81 15.33
C ILE A 58 -2.19 8.21 15.62
N PRO A 59 -3.18 8.34 14.72
CA PRO A 59 -4.48 7.72 14.91
C PRO A 59 -4.38 6.20 15.04
N ALA A 60 -5.22 5.60 15.88
CA ALA A 60 -5.32 4.16 16.05
C ALA A 60 -5.51 3.43 14.71
N VAL A 61 -4.99 2.20 14.64
CA VAL A 61 -5.28 1.28 13.53
C VAL A 61 -6.78 0.95 13.55
N GLN A 62 -7.39 0.86 12.37
CA GLN A 62 -8.81 0.56 12.21
C GLN A 62 -9.00 -0.57 11.19
N GLN A 63 -10.16 -1.23 11.27
CA GLN A 63 -10.57 -2.16 10.22
C GLN A 63 -10.57 -1.44 8.85
N GLY A 64 -10.01 -2.10 7.84
CA GLY A 64 -9.84 -1.56 6.50
C GLY A 64 -8.49 -0.88 6.25
N ASP A 65 -7.69 -0.61 7.29
CA ASP A 65 -6.30 -0.19 7.11
C ASP A 65 -5.47 -1.27 6.41
N VAL A 66 -4.38 -0.88 5.77
CA VAL A 66 -3.55 -1.79 4.97
C VAL A 66 -2.22 -2.03 5.68
N VAL A 67 -1.89 -3.29 5.90
CA VAL A 67 -0.59 -3.74 6.38
C VAL A 67 0.28 -4.12 5.21
N TYR A 68 1.42 -3.48 5.11
CA TYR A 68 2.52 -3.86 4.23
C TYR A 68 3.52 -4.68 5.03
N ASN A 69 3.88 -5.85 4.51
CA ASN A 69 5.07 -6.57 4.94
C ASN A 69 6.22 -6.11 4.07
N ASN A 70 7.06 -5.23 4.63
CA ASN A 70 8.17 -4.60 3.95
C ASN A 70 9.33 -5.58 3.70
N THR A 71 9.29 -6.78 4.31
CA THR A 71 10.32 -7.82 4.17
C THR A 71 10.01 -8.74 2.99
N THR A 72 8.76 -9.17 2.86
CA THR A 72 8.35 -10.15 1.84
C THR A 72 7.66 -9.52 0.63
N GLY A 73 7.31 -8.23 0.70
CA GLY A 73 6.59 -7.53 -0.37
C GLY A 73 5.16 -8.01 -0.52
N ASN A 74 4.50 -8.40 0.58
CA ASN A 74 3.10 -8.79 0.61
C ASN A 74 2.25 -7.73 1.33
N SER A 75 0.96 -7.68 1.02
CA SER A 75 0.02 -6.76 1.66
C SER A 75 -1.30 -7.43 2.02
N ALA A 76 -1.90 -6.97 3.11
CA ALA A 76 -3.23 -7.40 3.55
C ALA A 76 -3.99 -6.23 4.16
N THR A 77 -5.32 -6.34 4.21
CA THR A 77 -6.17 -5.42 4.96
C THR A 77 -6.36 -5.90 6.40
N VAL A 78 -6.49 -4.96 7.34
CA VAL A 78 -6.88 -5.21 8.72
C VAL A 78 -8.36 -5.57 8.75
N VAL A 79 -8.69 -6.74 9.28
CA VAL A 79 -10.05 -7.25 9.44
C VAL A 79 -10.54 -7.05 10.88
N SER A 80 -9.63 -7.13 11.86
CA SER A 80 -9.92 -6.84 13.26
C SER A 80 -8.71 -6.24 13.95
N VAL A 81 -8.98 -5.38 14.94
CA VAL A 81 -7.98 -4.95 15.93
C VAL A 81 -8.31 -5.74 17.20
N ASP A 82 -7.54 -6.79 17.46
CA ASP A 82 -7.84 -7.72 18.55
C ASP A 82 -7.31 -7.19 19.89
N SER A 83 -6.17 -6.49 19.86
CA SER A 83 -5.59 -5.79 21.00
C SER A 83 -4.53 -4.79 20.55
N ASN A 84 -3.94 -4.08 21.52
CA ASN A 84 -2.84 -3.15 21.30
C ASN A 84 -1.61 -3.76 20.59
N ILE A 85 -1.47 -5.09 20.61
CA ILE A 85 -0.33 -5.83 20.06
C ILE A 85 -0.73 -6.86 19.00
N GLN A 86 -2.02 -6.93 18.62
CA GLN A 86 -2.52 -7.96 17.74
C GLN A 86 -3.54 -7.43 16.72
N LEU A 87 -3.33 -7.76 15.45
CA LEU A 87 -4.24 -7.47 14.35
C LEU A 87 -4.64 -8.77 13.63
N GLY A 88 -5.92 -8.92 13.33
CA GLY A 88 -6.41 -9.91 12.38
C GLY A 88 -6.36 -9.34 10.96
N LEU A 89 -5.81 -10.09 10.02
CA LEU A 89 -5.59 -9.67 8.63
C LEU A 89 -6.45 -10.50 7.65
N SER A 90 -6.62 -9.99 6.42
CA SER A 90 -7.37 -10.67 5.37
C SER A 90 -6.59 -11.78 4.66
N ALA A 91 -5.27 -11.83 4.84
CA ALA A 91 -4.40 -12.85 4.25
C ALA A 91 -3.18 -13.11 5.14
N THR A 92 -2.58 -14.29 4.99
CA THR A 92 -1.30 -14.63 5.62
C THR A 92 -0.19 -13.93 4.86
N ILE A 93 0.33 -12.83 5.43
CA ILE A 93 1.44 -12.07 4.83
C ILE A 93 2.75 -12.20 5.59
N PHE A 94 2.73 -12.82 6.78
CA PHE A 94 3.92 -13.10 7.59
C PHE A 94 4.25 -14.58 7.56
N THR A 95 5.51 -14.92 7.32
CA THR A 95 5.96 -16.33 7.22
C THR A 95 7.18 -16.66 8.07
N ALA A 96 7.86 -15.63 8.58
CA ALA A 96 8.95 -15.73 9.54
C ALA A 96 8.86 -14.62 10.61
N THR A 97 9.77 -14.69 11.58
CA THR A 97 10.01 -13.65 12.58
C THR A 97 11.52 -13.37 12.69
N PRO A 98 11.96 -12.11 12.77
CA PRO A 98 11.20 -10.88 12.59
C PRO A 98 11.03 -10.54 11.10
N GLU A 99 9.88 -9.97 10.76
CA GLU A 99 9.56 -9.36 9.47
C GLU A 99 9.00 -7.96 9.74
N ASN A 100 9.63 -6.97 9.11
CA ASN A 100 9.25 -5.56 9.24
C ASN A 100 7.94 -5.29 8.52
N TYR A 101 7.10 -4.44 9.11
CA TYR A 101 5.82 -4.04 8.54
C TYR A 101 5.54 -2.54 8.72
N THR A 102 4.61 -2.04 7.92
CA THR A 102 4.05 -0.70 8.07
C THR A 102 2.55 -0.77 7.84
N VAL A 103 1.77 -0.11 8.69
CA VAL A 103 0.32 0.00 8.57
C VAL A 103 0.00 1.41 8.09
N PHE A 104 -0.73 1.47 6.97
CA PHE A 104 -1.19 2.70 6.36
C PHE A 104 -2.71 2.79 6.42
N GLN A 105 -3.22 4.02 6.38
CA GLN A 105 -4.65 4.24 6.27
C GLN A 105 -5.22 3.57 5.01
N GLY A 106 -6.32 2.85 5.19
CA GLY A 106 -7.01 2.14 4.12
C GLY A 106 -7.46 3.06 2.98
N ASN A 107 -7.59 2.49 1.78
CA ASN A 107 -8.13 3.17 0.61
C ASN A 107 -9.31 2.37 -0.01
N PRO A 108 -10.42 2.21 0.72
CA PRO A 108 -11.54 1.38 0.25
C PRO A 108 -12.18 1.93 -1.02
N ASN A 109 -12.12 3.25 -1.24
CA ASN A 109 -12.71 3.92 -2.40
C ASN A 109 -11.79 3.94 -3.63
N GLY A 110 -10.55 3.46 -3.52
CA GLY A 110 -9.61 3.46 -4.65
C GLY A 110 -9.24 4.88 -5.10
N ASN A 111 -8.93 5.76 -4.15
CA ASN A 111 -8.36 7.09 -4.42
C ASN A 111 -7.23 6.99 -5.46
N SER A 112 -7.17 8.01 -6.30
CA SER A 112 -6.37 8.00 -7.51
C SER A 112 -4.93 8.39 -7.25
N PHE A 113 -4.00 7.55 -7.67
CA PHE A 113 -2.57 7.85 -7.71
C PHE A 113 -2.10 7.86 -9.16
N LEU A 114 -1.13 8.72 -9.45
CA LEU A 114 -0.28 8.55 -10.64
C LEU A 114 0.84 7.56 -10.30
N LEU A 115 1.43 6.91 -11.29
CA LEU A 115 2.51 5.96 -11.05
C LEU A 115 3.83 6.44 -11.64
N TYR A 116 4.90 6.17 -10.91
CA TYR A 116 6.25 6.07 -11.44
C TYR A 116 6.66 4.60 -11.46
N VAL A 117 7.27 4.15 -12.56
CA VAL A 117 7.76 2.79 -12.74
C VAL A 117 9.28 2.83 -12.86
N GLY A 118 9.99 2.34 -11.84
CA GLY A 118 11.45 2.31 -11.85
C GLY A 118 12.00 1.30 -12.86
N THR A 119 11.53 0.05 -12.78
CA THR A 119 11.93 -1.04 -13.67
C THR A 119 10.74 -1.48 -14.52
N GLY A 120 10.94 -1.48 -15.83
CA GLY A 120 9.91 -1.70 -16.83
C GLY A 120 9.35 -3.11 -16.89
N GLY A 121 8.26 -3.26 -17.64
CA GLY A 121 7.49 -4.48 -17.75
C GLY A 121 6.01 -4.20 -18.05
N ASP A 122 5.18 -5.21 -17.93
CA ASP A 122 3.73 -5.02 -17.95
C ASP A 122 3.28 -4.46 -16.59
N VAL A 123 2.30 -3.54 -16.61
CA VAL A 123 1.66 -3.00 -15.40
C VAL A 123 0.16 -3.25 -15.49
N SER A 124 -0.34 -4.17 -14.67
CA SER A 124 -1.77 -4.48 -14.53
C SER A 124 -2.36 -3.58 -13.44
N ILE A 125 -3.35 -2.77 -13.79
CA ILE A 125 -3.95 -1.79 -12.89
C ILE A 125 -5.46 -1.97 -12.79
N GLN A 126 -6.02 -1.50 -11.68
CA GLN A 126 -7.38 -0.98 -11.65
C GLN A 126 -7.33 0.54 -11.60
N THR A 127 -7.97 1.18 -12.58
CA THR A 127 -8.21 2.62 -12.54
C THR A 127 -9.11 2.97 -11.36
N SER A 128 -9.17 4.24 -10.97
CA SER A 128 -10.08 4.70 -9.92
C SER A 128 -11.58 4.51 -10.25
N ALA A 129 -11.92 4.27 -11.51
CA ALA A 129 -13.26 3.84 -11.94
C ALA A 129 -13.45 2.30 -11.91
N ALA A 130 -12.58 1.58 -11.20
CA ALA A 130 -12.52 0.12 -11.09
C ALA A 130 -12.39 -0.62 -12.45
N GLN A 131 -11.93 0.06 -13.51
CA GLN A 131 -11.70 -0.58 -14.80
C GLN A 131 -10.32 -1.26 -14.83
N PRO A 132 -10.24 -2.56 -15.15
CA PRO A 132 -8.98 -3.25 -15.31
C PRO A 132 -8.32 -2.86 -16.63
N VAL A 133 -7.02 -2.54 -16.58
CA VAL A 133 -6.20 -2.23 -17.76
C VAL A 133 -4.83 -2.87 -17.57
N ILE A 134 -4.23 -3.40 -18.63
CA ILE A 134 -2.83 -3.82 -18.63
C ILE A 134 -2.07 -2.90 -19.58
N LEU A 135 -1.15 -2.12 -19.03
CA LEU A 135 -0.20 -1.33 -19.79
C LEU A 135 0.94 -2.26 -20.21
N LYS A 136 1.05 -2.54 -21.50
CA LYS A 136 2.04 -3.46 -22.04
C LYS A 136 3.37 -2.76 -22.26
N ASN A 137 4.46 -3.43 -21.89
CA ASN A 137 5.83 -3.01 -22.17
C ASN A 137 6.10 -1.55 -21.75
N VAL A 138 5.72 -1.20 -20.52
CA VAL A 138 6.09 0.08 -19.90
C VAL A 138 7.61 0.08 -19.73
N GLY A 139 8.27 1.14 -20.18
CA GLY A 139 9.73 1.26 -20.07
C GLY A 139 10.20 1.61 -18.66
N ASP A 140 11.49 1.45 -18.40
CA ASP A 140 12.13 1.92 -17.17
C ASP A 140 11.94 3.44 -16.99
N ALA A 141 11.93 3.88 -15.73
CA ALA A 141 11.74 5.28 -15.34
C ALA A 141 10.50 5.96 -15.98
N SER A 142 9.43 5.20 -16.24
CA SER A 142 8.21 5.73 -16.87
C SER A 142 7.29 6.42 -15.88
N PHE A 143 6.69 7.52 -16.31
CA PHE A 143 5.59 8.16 -15.61
C PHE A 143 4.26 7.77 -16.26
N ILE A 144 3.31 7.29 -15.48
CA ILE A 144 1.99 6.85 -15.93
C ILE A 144 0.95 7.87 -15.48
N PRO A 145 0.45 8.73 -16.40
CA PRO A 145 -0.54 9.77 -16.09
C PRO A 145 -1.96 9.19 -16.07
N ILE A 146 -2.16 8.07 -15.36
CA ILE A 146 -3.46 7.43 -15.18
C ILE A 146 -3.79 7.43 -13.70
N ASN A 147 -5.05 7.74 -13.38
CA ASN A 147 -5.57 7.62 -12.03
C ASN A 147 -5.76 6.15 -11.64
N VAL A 148 -4.83 5.63 -10.85
CA VAL A 148 -4.77 4.22 -10.42
C VAL A 148 -5.22 4.09 -8.98
N GLY A 149 -6.15 3.16 -8.71
CA GLY A 149 -6.55 2.77 -7.35
C GLY A 149 -5.85 1.50 -6.86
N ARG A 150 -5.39 0.65 -7.78
CA ARG A 150 -4.68 -0.61 -7.47
C ARG A 150 -3.71 -1.01 -8.59
N VAL A 151 -2.57 -1.58 -8.23
CA VAL A 151 -1.73 -2.37 -9.14
C VAL A 151 -1.91 -3.84 -8.76
N ASN A 152 -2.35 -4.65 -9.71
CA ASN A 152 -2.59 -6.08 -9.51
C ASN A 152 -1.24 -6.83 -9.50
N ALA A 153 -1.12 -7.85 -8.67
CA ALA A 153 0.07 -8.72 -8.69
C ALA A 153 0.07 -9.58 -9.96
N SER A 154 -1.12 -10.11 -10.31
CA SER A 154 -1.31 -10.82 -11.56
C SER A 154 -1.17 -9.90 -12.77
N GLY A 155 -0.31 -10.30 -13.71
CA GLY A 155 -0.08 -9.56 -14.95
C GLY A 155 0.78 -8.29 -14.83
N THR A 156 1.38 -8.03 -13.65
CA THR A 156 2.41 -7.01 -13.49
C THR A 156 3.78 -7.68 -13.42
N THR A 157 4.69 -7.28 -14.30
CA THR A 157 6.10 -7.71 -14.28
C THR A 157 7.06 -6.57 -13.99
N ALA A 158 6.60 -5.32 -14.07
CA ALA A 158 7.35 -4.15 -13.66
C ALA A 158 7.59 -4.15 -12.14
N THR A 159 8.73 -3.60 -11.71
CA THR A 159 9.09 -3.46 -10.29
C THR A 159 9.43 -2.01 -9.96
N ASP A 160 9.67 -1.73 -8.68
CA ASP A 160 10.05 -0.39 -8.20
C ASP A 160 8.99 0.67 -8.55
N ILE A 161 7.72 0.28 -8.37
CA ILE A 161 6.56 1.12 -8.67
C ILE A 161 6.28 2.02 -7.47
N ILE A 162 6.11 3.32 -7.73
CA ILE A 162 5.78 4.34 -6.73
C ILE A 162 4.44 4.97 -7.11
N ALA A 163 3.52 5.03 -6.16
CA ALA A 163 2.27 5.77 -6.29
C ALA A 163 2.46 7.20 -5.79
N LEU A 164 1.95 8.15 -6.55
CA LEU A 164 2.15 9.59 -6.41
C LEU A 164 0.79 10.28 -6.25
N LEU A 165 0.65 11.09 -5.21
CA LEU A 165 -0.57 11.84 -4.88
C LEU A 165 -0.31 13.35 -4.96
#